data_AF-J2KYW4-F1
#
_entry.id   AF-J2KYW4-F1
#
_cell.length_a   1.000
_cell.length_b   1.000
_cell.length_c   1.000
_cell.angle_alpha   90.00
_cell.angle_beta   90.00
_cell.angle_gamma   90.00
#
_symmetry.space_group_name_H-M   'P 1'
#
loop_
_entity.id
_entity.type
_entity.pdbx_description
1 polymer ?
#
loop_
_entity_poly.entity_id
_entity_poly.type
_entity_poly.pdbx_seq_one_letter_code
_entity_poly.pdbx_strand_id
1 'polypeptide(L)'
;MRSLILAAAFLVPTAAFALDAVEVNARDHSCRELAQIIQQKKAVFVRMGIGGRSFRYPPARCRLGDKYDVARVRAANGEMCVLDYECVYDPQSFYNRFPK
;
A
#
# COMPACT_ATOMS: atom_id res chain seq x y z
N MET A 1 -50.60 -21.48 9.70
CA MET A 1 -50.51 -20.13 9.11
C MET A 1 -49.09 -19.64 9.30
N ARG A 2 -48.54 -19.09 8.22
CA ARG A 2 -47.13 -18.91 7.90
C ARG A 2 -46.84 -17.42 7.97
N SER A 3 -45.91 -16.99 8.83
CA SER A 3 -45.28 -15.67 8.80
C SER A 3 -44.06 -15.64 9.72
N LEU A 4 -42.96 -16.23 9.26
CA LEU A 4 -41.62 -15.90 9.74
C LEU A 4 -41.03 -14.94 8.71
N ILE A 5 -41.30 -13.65 8.90
CA ILE A 5 -40.80 -12.60 8.01
C ILE A 5 -39.38 -12.24 8.48
N LEU A 6 -38.43 -12.77 7.72
CA LEU A 6 -37.12 -12.20 7.37
C LEU A 6 -36.70 -10.93 8.13
N ALA A 7 -35.75 -11.09 9.05
CA ALA A 7 -34.84 -10.03 9.47
C ALA A 7 -33.41 -10.58 9.47
N ALA A 8 -32.91 -10.91 8.27
CA ALA A 8 -31.53 -11.32 8.05
C ALA A 8 -30.95 -10.52 6.89
N ALA A 9 -30.77 -9.21 7.09
CA ALA A 9 -30.15 -8.34 6.08
C ALA A 9 -29.33 -7.20 6.70
N PHE A 10 -28.57 -7.47 7.76
CA PHE A 10 -27.54 -6.53 8.26
C PHE A 10 -26.23 -7.23 8.67
N LEU A 11 -25.89 -8.32 8.00
CA LEU A 11 -24.55 -8.89 8.02
C LEU A 11 -23.98 -8.84 6.61
N VAL A 12 -23.88 -7.63 6.04
CA VAL A 12 -22.78 -7.40 5.12
C VAL A 12 -21.61 -7.12 6.04
N PRO A 13 -20.63 -8.03 6.18
CA PRO A 13 -19.37 -7.64 6.78
C PRO A 13 -18.93 -6.45 5.94
N THR A 14 -18.87 -5.27 6.54
CA THR A 14 -18.02 -4.22 6.01
C THR A 14 -16.63 -4.83 6.09
N ALA A 15 -16.26 -5.56 5.03
CA ALA A 15 -14.91 -6.01 4.83
C ALA A 15 -14.11 -4.73 4.89
N ALA A 16 -13.54 -4.46 6.08
CA ALA A 16 -12.59 -3.42 6.27
C ALA A 16 -11.56 -3.71 5.20
N PHE A 17 -11.53 -2.89 4.15
CA PHE A 17 -10.57 -3.00 3.07
C PHE A 17 -9.19 -2.64 3.63
N ALA A 18 -8.68 -3.46 4.55
CA ALA A 18 -7.27 -3.69 4.69
C ALA A 18 -6.87 -4.40 3.39
N LEU A 19 -6.72 -3.62 2.32
CA LEU A 19 -6.00 -4.04 1.13
C LEU A 19 -4.59 -4.37 1.62
N ASP A 20 -4.37 -5.66 1.91
CA ASP A 20 -3.04 -6.21 2.13
C ASP A 20 -2.19 -5.79 0.94
N ALA A 21 -1.08 -5.12 1.24
CA ALA A 21 -0.17 -4.70 0.21
C ALA A 21 0.38 -5.95 -0.48
N VAL A 22 0.42 -5.94 -1.81
CA VAL A 22 1.07 -7.01 -2.56
C VAL A 22 2.56 -6.92 -2.26
N GLU A 23 3.11 -7.93 -1.61
CA GLU A 23 4.55 -8.01 -1.40
C GLU A 23 5.25 -8.41 -2.70
N VAL A 24 6.31 -7.68 -3.05
CA VAL A 24 7.10 -7.86 -4.27
C VAL A 24 8.57 -7.81 -3.90
N ASN A 25 9.33 -8.83 -4.28
CA ASN A 25 10.77 -8.83 -4.03
C ASN A 25 11.51 -8.04 -5.11
N ALA A 26 12.18 -6.95 -4.74
CA ALA A 26 12.91 -6.08 -5.66
C ALA A 26 13.96 -6.83 -6.49
N ARG A 27 14.52 -7.90 -5.94
CA ARG A 27 15.60 -8.68 -6.58
C ARG A 27 15.12 -9.58 -7.71
N ASP A 28 13.81 -9.68 -7.92
CA ASP A 28 13.22 -10.50 -8.97
C ASP A 28 12.74 -9.66 -10.17
N HIS A 29 12.95 -8.34 -10.12
CA HIS A 29 12.41 -7.39 -11.09
C HIS A 29 13.42 -6.32 -11.50
N SER A 30 13.23 -5.79 -12.71
CA SER A 30 13.85 -4.55 -13.20
C SER A 30 13.14 -3.31 -12.67
N CYS A 31 13.77 -2.13 -12.76
CA CYS A 31 13.15 -0.87 -12.34
C CYS A 31 11.84 -0.58 -13.09
N ARG A 32 11.79 -0.91 -14.39
CA ARG A 32 10.59 -0.74 -15.20
C ARG A 32 9.44 -1.63 -14.72
N GLU A 33 9.73 -2.89 -14.40
CA GLU A 33 8.72 -3.82 -13.91
C GLU A 33 8.22 -3.41 -12.52
N LEU A 34 9.11 -2.98 -11.62
CA LEU A 34 8.70 -2.47 -10.31
C LEU A 34 7.77 -1.25 -10.44
N ALA A 35 8.11 -0.30 -11.31
CA ALA A 35 7.26 0.86 -11.58
C ALA A 35 5.88 0.44 -12.14
N GLN A 36 5.85 -0.50 -13.08
CA GLN A 36 4.60 -1.03 -13.64
C GLN A 36 3.75 -1.73 -12.58
N ILE A 37 4.37 -2.55 -11.71
CA ILE A 37 3.66 -3.24 -10.63
C ILE A 37 3.05 -2.22 -9.66
N ILE A 38 3.81 -1.19 -9.27
CA ILE A 38 3.30 -0.10 -8.40
C ILE A 38 2.10 0.60 -9.05
N GLN A 39 2.16 0.91 -10.35
CA GLN A 39 1.06 1.59 -11.05
C GLN A 39 -0.19 0.73 -11.21
N GLN A 40 -0.01 -0.58 -11.44
CA GLN A 40 -1.12 -1.51 -11.67
C GLN A 40 -1.80 -1.98 -10.38
N LYS A 41 -1.08 -1.94 -9.25
CA LYS A 41 -1.56 -2.43 -7.96
C LYS A 41 -1.78 -1.25 -7.01
N LYS A 42 -2.96 -1.21 -6.39
CA LYS A 42 -3.34 -0.14 -5.45
C LYS A 42 -2.44 -0.03 -4.21
N ALA A 43 -1.78 -1.12 -3.83
CA ALA A 43 -0.95 -1.22 -2.63
C ALA A 43 0.17 -2.23 -2.87
N VAL A 44 1.42 -1.79 -2.76
CA VAL A 44 2.58 -2.65 -2.98
C VAL A 44 3.57 -2.46 -1.85
N PHE A 45 4.15 -3.55 -1.36
CA PHE A 45 5.31 -3.51 -0.48
C PHE A 45 6.50 -4.11 -1.23
N VAL A 46 7.46 -3.28 -1.62
CA VAL A 46 8.66 -3.74 -2.32
C VAL A 46 9.73 -4.12 -1.29
N ARG A 47 9.98 -5.42 -1.11
CA ARG A 47 11.02 -5.96 -0.23
C ARG A 47 12.39 -5.87 -0.90
N MET A 48 13.39 -5.40 -0.15
CA MET A 48 14.79 -5.26 -0.61
C MET A 48 15.77 -6.12 0.21
N GLY A 49 15.25 -6.98 1.10
CA GLY A 49 16.00 -7.81 2.04
C GLY A 49 15.26 -7.87 3.38
N ILE A 50 15.94 -7.46 4.46
CA ILE A 50 15.36 -7.41 5.83
C ILE A 50 14.30 -6.28 5.95
N GLY A 51 14.26 -5.34 4.99
CA GLY A 51 13.26 -4.28 4.93
C GLY A 51 12.64 -4.12 3.54
N GLY A 52 11.81 -3.09 3.40
CA GLY A 52 11.14 -2.76 2.14
C GLY A 52 10.50 -1.39 2.18
N ARG A 53 9.94 -0.95 1.05
CA ARG A 53 9.21 0.32 0.92
C ARG A 53 7.76 0.05 0.56
N SER A 54 6.86 0.83 1.16
CA SER A 54 5.43 0.75 0.86
C SER A 54 5.07 1.78 -0.21
N PHE A 55 4.25 1.39 -1.19
CA PHE A 55 3.80 2.24 -2.27
C PHE A 55 2.28 2.23 -2.39
N ARG A 56 1.69 3.37 -2.73
CA ARG A 56 0.24 3.53 -2.97
C ARG A 56 0.01 4.37 -4.22
N TYR A 57 -0.20 3.72 -5.36
CA TYR A 57 -0.51 4.45 -6.59
C TYR A 57 -1.95 4.99 -6.57
N PRO A 58 -2.20 6.24 -7.00
CA PRO A 58 -3.54 6.82 -7.06
C PRO A 58 -4.54 5.92 -7.83
N PRO A 59 -5.80 5.83 -7.38
CA PRO A 59 -6.45 6.64 -6.36
C PRO A 59 -6.23 6.14 -4.91
N ALA A 60 -5.43 5.09 -4.69
CA ALA A 60 -5.11 4.65 -3.35
C ALA A 60 -4.22 5.68 -2.65
N ARG A 61 -4.57 6.03 -1.41
CA ARG A 61 -3.85 7.03 -0.61
C ARG A 61 -2.90 6.37 0.37
N CYS A 62 -1.84 7.10 0.75
CA CYS A 62 -1.07 6.76 1.93
C CYS A 62 -1.96 6.79 3.19
N ARG A 63 -1.51 6.14 4.27
CA ARG A 63 -2.26 6.11 5.52
C ARG A 63 -2.36 7.52 6.11
N LEU A 64 -3.31 7.72 7.01
CA LEU A 64 -3.37 8.96 7.79
C LEU A 64 -2.06 9.07 8.59
N GLY A 65 -1.38 10.22 8.48
CA GLY A 65 -0.05 10.38 9.05
C GLY A 65 1.09 10.11 8.06
N ASP A 66 0.84 9.52 6.90
CA ASP A 66 1.86 9.30 5.89
C ASP A 66 1.71 10.30 4.72
N LYS A 67 2.81 10.60 4.05
CA LYS A 67 2.85 11.39 2.82
C LYS A 67 3.46 10.59 1.67
N TYR A 68 3.24 11.08 0.45
CA TYR A 68 3.95 10.60 -0.72
C TYR A 68 5.40 11.10 -0.73
N ASP A 69 6.30 10.22 -1.14
CA ASP A 69 7.71 10.49 -1.36
C ASP A 69 8.25 9.60 -2.50
N VAL A 70 9.54 9.73 -2.78
CA VAL A 70 10.26 8.96 -3.80
C VAL A 70 11.23 7.98 -3.11
N ALA A 71 11.07 6.71 -3.43
CA ALA A 71 11.93 5.65 -2.94
C ALA A 71 13.15 5.43 -3.84
N ARG A 72 14.27 5.08 -3.21
CA ARG A 72 15.42 4.45 -3.89
C ARG A 72 15.45 2.97 -3.57
N VAL A 73 15.29 2.13 -4.59
CA VAL A 73 15.19 0.67 -4.47
C VAL A 73 16.28 -0.01 -5.30
N ARG A 74 16.98 -1.00 -4.75
CA ARG A 74 17.95 -1.79 -5.50
C ARG A 74 17.28 -3.01 -6.15
N ALA A 75 17.35 -3.10 -7.47
CA ALA A 75 16.72 -4.13 -8.30
C ALA A 75 17.58 -5.40 -8.46
N ALA A 76 17.09 -6.37 -9.24
CA ALA A 76 17.72 -7.66 -9.53
C ALA A 76 19.18 -7.58 -10.01
N ASN A 77 19.45 -6.70 -10.97
CA ASN A 77 20.76 -6.47 -11.58
C ASN A 77 21.67 -5.54 -10.74
N GLY A 78 21.25 -5.15 -9.53
CA GLY A 78 21.96 -4.18 -8.70
C GLY A 78 21.71 -2.71 -9.07
N GLU A 79 20.88 -2.45 -10.08
CA GLU A 79 20.46 -1.10 -10.48
C GLU A 79 19.70 -0.40 -9.35
N MET A 80 19.95 0.90 -9.18
CA MET A 80 19.23 1.74 -8.23
C MET A 80 18.05 2.43 -8.92
N CYS A 81 16.86 1.91 -8.67
CA CYS A 81 15.60 2.47 -9.15
C CYS A 81 15.20 3.69 -8.33
N VAL A 82 14.62 4.68 -9.00
CA VAL A 82 13.91 5.80 -8.39
C VAL A 82 12.42 5.58 -8.66
N LEU A 83 11.64 5.33 -7.60
CA LEU A 83 10.23 4.94 -7.71
C LEU A 83 9.36 5.92 -6.95
N ASP A 84 8.35 6.48 -7.62
CA ASP A 84 7.39 7.41 -7.03
C ASP A 84 6.34 6.68 -6.18
N TYR A 85 5.56 7.47 -5.44
CA TYR A 85 4.41 7.03 -4.64
C TYR A 85 4.78 6.19 -3.42
N GLU A 86 6.00 6.32 -2.89
CA GLU A 86 6.35 5.77 -1.59
C GLU A 86 5.50 6.43 -0.52
N CYS A 87 4.98 5.65 0.42
CA CYS A 87 4.33 6.18 1.61
C CYS A 87 5.31 6.15 2.78
N VAL A 88 5.62 7.33 3.30
CA VAL A 88 6.52 7.53 4.42
C VAL A 88 5.83 8.35 5.51
N TYR A 89 6.26 8.14 6.75
CA TYR A 89 5.76 8.91 7.89
C TYR A 89 5.94 10.41 7.68
N ASP A 90 4.86 11.18 7.84
CA ASP A 90 4.86 12.63 7.75
C ASP A 90 4.84 13.28 9.15
N PRO A 91 5.97 13.80 9.66
CA PRO A 91 6.01 14.43 10.98
C PRO A 91 5.19 15.72 11.07
N GLN A 92 4.82 16.31 9.93
CA GLN A 92 4.01 17.53 9.88
C GLN A 92 2.52 17.23 9.81
N SER A 93 2.13 15.98 9.60
CA SER A 93 0.73 15.57 9.57
C SER A 93 0.07 15.81 10.93
N PHE A 94 -1.15 16.34 10.89
CA PHE A 94 -1.99 16.53 12.08
C PHE A 94 -2.10 15.23 12.91
N TYR A 95 -2.21 14.09 12.25
CA TYR A 95 -2.33 12.76 12.88
C TYR A 95 -1.08 12.30 13.64
N ASN A 96 0.06 12.92 13.39
CA ASN A 96 1.36 12.58 13.98
C ASN A 96 1.86 13.63 14.95
N ARG A 97 1.55 14.91 14.71
CA ARG A 97 1.99 16.04 15.55
C ARG A 97 1.33 16.04 16.92
N PHE A 98 0.11 15.56 17.02
CA PHE A 98 -0.62 15.40 18.28
C PHE A 98 -0.83 13.91 18.55
N PRO A 99 0.21 13.19 18.99
CA PRO A 99 0.05 11.79 19.35
C PRO A 99 -0.99 11.68 20.47
N LYS A 100 -1.90 10.71 20.34
CA LYS A 100 -2.93 10.42 21.35
C LYS A 100 -2.32 10.00 22.68
#